data_AF-A0A072NUE1-F1
#
_entry.id   AF-A0A072NUE1-F1
#
_cell.length_a   1.000
_cell.length_b   1.000
_cell.length_c   1.000
_cell.angle_alpha   90.00
_cell.angle_beta   90.00
_cell.angle_gamma   90.00
#
_symmetry.space_group_name_H-M   'P 1'
#
loop_
_entity.id
_entity.type
_entity.pdbx_description
1 polymer ?
#
loop_
_entity_poly.entity_id
_entity_poly.type
_entity_poly.pdbx_seq_one_letter_code
_entity_poly.pdbx_strand_id
1 'polypeptide(L)' 'MKEKTIINILGALSIILAVVFQHFSAYIISIIIIISISIYNIIKKPTTLKIIFYIFLYSSFFLLIYFHFVS' A
#
# COMPACT_ATOMS: atom_id res chain seq x y z
N MET A 1 -8.48 -1.17 19.86
CA MET A 1 -7.04 -1.46 19.65
C MET A 1 -6.78 -2.56 18.63
N LYS A 2 -7.49 -3.72 18.68
CA LYS A 2 -7.24 -4.87 17.79
C LYS A 2 -7.28 -4.56 16.28
N GLU A 3 -8.29 -3.82 15.80
CA GLU A 3 -8.44 -3.48 14.36
C GLU A 3 -7.24 -2.70 13.79
N LYS A 4 -6.75 -1.71 14.56
CA LYS A 4 -5.62 -0.86 14.14
C LYS A 4 -4.33 -1.68 14.00
N THR A 5 -4.15 -2.68 14.87
CA THR A 5 -3.02 -3.60 14.81
C THR A 5 -3.07 -4.47 13.55
N ILE A 6 -4.25 -5.01 13.20
CA ILE A 6 -4.42 -5.85 11.99
C ILE A 6 -4.12 -5.04 10.72
N ILE A 7 -4.66 -3.84 10.61
CA ILE A 7 -4.43 -2.96 9.45
C ILE A 7 -2.95 -2.62 9.29
N ASN A 8 -2.27 -2.33 10.40
CA ASN A 8 -0.84 -2.04 10.37
C ASN A 8 -0.02 -3.26 9.94
N ILE A 9 -0.37 -4.46 10.41
CA ILE A 9 0.29 -5.72 10.00
C ILE A 9 0.08 -5.97 8.51
N LEU A 10 -1.14 -5.81 8.01
CA LEU A 10 -1.45 -5.98 6.59
C LEU A 10 -0.68 -4.98 5.71
N GLY A 11 -0.56 -3.72 6.13
CA GLY A 11 0.23 -2.71 5.44
C GLY A 11 1.73 -3.01 5.44
N ALA A 12 2.27 -3.53 6.55
CA ALA A 12 3.67 -3.96 6.59
C ALA A 12 3.91 -5.17 5.67
N LEU A 13 2.99 -6.14 5.68
CA LEU A 13 3.06 -7.30 4.79
C LEU A 13 3.02 -6.91 3.32
N SER A 14 2.18 -5.95 2.91
CA SER A 14 2.13 -5.50 1.52
C SER A 14 3.43 -4.81 1.09
N ILE A 15 4.12 -4.10 1.98
CA ILE A 15 5.45 -3.53 1.68
C ILE A 15 6.50 -4.63 1.55
N ILE A 16 6.51 -5.61 2.45
CA ILE A 16 7.45 -6.74 2.39
C ILE A 16 7.24 -7.56 1.12
N LEU A 17 5.97 -7.85 0.78
CA LEU A 17 5.60 -8.56 -0.45
C LEU A 17 6.15 -7.85 -1.69
N ALA A 18 5.99 -6.54 -1.76
CA ALA A 18 6.48 -5.73 -2.88
C ALA A 18 8.01 -5.72 -2.99
N VAL A 19 8.71 -5.47 -1.89
CA VAL A 19 10.16 -5.21 -1.90
C VAL A 19 10.98 -6.50 -2.01
N VAL A 20 10.54 -7.57 -1.34
CA VAL A 20 11.33 -8.81 -1.22
C VAL A 20 11.12 -9.75 -2.40
N PHE A 21 9.86 -10.00 -2.78
CA PHE A 21 9.57 -11.01 -3.79
C PHE A 21 9.76 -10.49 -5.22
N GLN A 22 9.58 -9.18 -5.43
CA GLN A 22 9.73 -8.52 -6.73
C GLN A 22 9.04 -9.22 -7.92
N HIS A 23 8.01 -10.02 -7.65
CA HIS A 23 7.21 -10.68 -8.68
C HIS A 23 6.03 -9.79 -9.04
N PHE A 24 5.66 -9.76 -10.33
CA PHE A 24 4.51 -8.98 -10.79
C PHE A 24 3.22 -9.26 -10.01
N SER A 25 2.95 -10.53 -9.72
CA SER A 25 1.80 -10.94 -8.90
C SER A 25 1.86 -10.40 -7.46
N ALA A 26 3.05 -10.35 -6.86
CA ALA A 26 3.24 -9.78 -5.53
C ALA A 26 2.98 -8.26 -5.50
N TYR A 27 3.36 -7.54 -6.56
CA TYR A 27 3.03 -6.12 -6.72
C TYR A 27 1.51 -5.89 -6.82
N ILE A 28 0.80 -6.68 -7.62
CA ILE A 28 -0.67 -6.58 -7.75
C ILE A 28 -1.34 -6.82 -6.40
N ILE A 29 -0.99 -7.90 -5.71
CA ILE A 29 -1.57 -8.24 -4.39
C ILE A 29 -1.31 -7.10 -3.39
N SER A 30 -0.10 -6.58 -3.38
CA SER A 30 0.30 -5.49 -2.48
C SER A 30 -0.51 -4.21 -2.76
N ILE A 31 -0.72 -3.86 -4.03
CA ILE A 31 -1.57 -2.72 -4.42
C ILE A 31 -3.00 -2.91 -3.91
N ILE A 32 -3.60 -4.09 -4.11
CA ILE A 32 -4.97 -4.36 -3.66
C ILE A 32 -5.12 -4.19 -2.14
N ILE A 33 -4.14 -4.67 -1.37
CA ILE A 33 -4.12 -4.53 0.09
C ILE A 33 -4.01 -3.05 0.49
N ILE A 34 -3.09 -2.29 -0.12
CA ILE A 34 -2.90 -0.86 0.19
C ILE A 34 -4.15 -0.06 -0.18
N ILE A 35 -4.77 -0.34 -1.33
CA ILE A 35 -6.05 0.27 -1.75
C ILE A 35 -7.14 0.03 -0.71
N SER A 36 -7.33 -1.22 -0.31
CA SER A 36 -8.33 -1.60 0.68
C SER A 36 -8.12 -0.89 2.02
N ILE A 37 -6.87 -0.83 2.50
CA ILE A 37 -6.51 -0.13 3.74
C ILE A 37 -6.77 1.38 3.61
N SER A 38 -6.41 1.98 2.47
CA SER A 38 -6.60 3.41 2.25
C SER A 38 -8.07 3.81 2.26
N ILE A 39 -8.92 3.05 1.56
CA ILE A 39 -10.36 3.28 1.48
C ILE A 39 -10.95 3.16 2.88
N TYR A 40 -10.63 2.09 3.61
CA TYR A 40 -11.08 1.91 4.99
C TYR A 40 -10.68 3.11 5.88
N ASN A 41 -9.41 3.55 5.81
CA ASN A 41 -8.91 4.61 6.67
C ASN A 41 -9.44 6.00 6.32
N ILE A 42 -9.69 6.26 5.04
CA ILE A 42 -10.30 7.51 4.55
C ILE A 42 -11.78 7.55 4.92
N ILE A 43 -12.54 6.48 4.68
CA ILE A 43 -13.98 6.41 5.02
C ILE A 43 -14.19 6.57 6.53
N LYS A 44 -13.42 5.85 7.36
CA LYS A 44 -13.60 5.87 8.82
C LYS A 44 -13.28 7.23 9.43
N LYS A 45 -12.25 7.92 8.94
CA LYS A 45 -11.81 9.24 9.42
C LYS A 45 -11.09 10.01 8.30
N PRO A 46 -11.83 10.74 7.45
CA PRO A 46 -11.25 11.47 6.32
C PRO A 46 -10.48 12.68 6.84
N THR A 47 -9.17 12.68 6.59
CA THR A 47 -8.33 13.85 6.82
C THR A 47 -7.46 14.08 5.60
N THR A 48 -7.29 15.34 5.20
CA THR A 48 -6.50 15.70 4.01
C THR A 48 -5.09 15.13 4.09
N LEU A 49 -4.48 15.13 5.28
CA LEU A 49 -3.15 14.58 5.53
C LEU A 49 -3.06 13.08 5.22
N LYS A 50 -4.09 12.28 5.54
CA LYS A 50 -4.13 10.86 5.18
C LYS A 50 -4.29 10.66 3.68
N ILE A 51 -5.14 11.46 3.03
CA ILE A 51 -5.35 11.38 1.58
C ILE A 51 -4.02 11.66 0.86
N ILE A 52 -3.34 12.74 1.24
CA ILE A 52 -2.01 13.09 0.71
C ILE A 52 -1.01 11.96 0.97
N PHE A 53 -0.96 11.42 2.20
CA PHE A 53 -0.09 10.28 2.52
C PHE A 53 -0.33 9.08 1.60
N TYR A 54 -1.58 8.70 1.34
CA TYR A 54 -1.89 7.60 0.44
C TYR A 54 -1.55 7.91 -1.01
N ILE A 55 -1.77 9.14 -1.49
CA ILE A 55 -1.34 9.56 -2.83
C ILE A 55 0.18 9.38 -2.99
N PHE A 56 0.97 9.88 -2.03
CA PHE A 56 2.42 9.69 -2.04
C PHE A 56 2.82 8.21 -2.01
N LEU A 57 2.14 7.42 -1.18
CA LEU A 57 2.38 5.98 -1.09
C LEU A 57 2.12 5.29 -2.43
N TYR A 58 1.00 5.58 -3.11
CA TYR A 58 0.73 5.04 -4.44
C TYR A 58 1.76 5.47 -5.47
N SER A 59 2.11 6.75 -5.53
CA SER A 59 3.12 7.24 -6.47
C SER A 59 4.46 6.53 -6.29
N SER A 60 4.90 6.35 -5.04
CA SER A 60 6.14 5.61 -4.76
C SER A 60 6.07 4.14 -5.18
N PHE A 61 4.90 3.51 -5.04
CA PHE A 61 4.69 2.12 -5.41
C PHE A 61 4.62 1.93 -6.94
N PHE A 62 3.95 2.83 -7.66
CA PHE A 62 3.94 2.84 -9.12
C PHE A 62 5.33 3.10 -9.69
N LEU A 63 6.11 3.99 -9.08
CA LEU A 63 7.49 4.24 -9.46
C LEU A 63 8.35 2.98 -9.29
N LEU A 64 8.17 2.25 -8.19
CA LEU A 64 8.87 0.99 -7.94
C LEU A 64 8.52 -0.09 -8.99
N ILE A 65 7.24 -0.21 -9.37
CA ILE A 65 6.81 -1.10 -10.45
C ILE A 65 7.41 -0.68 -11.78
N TYR A 66 7.38 0.62 -12.10
CA TYR A 66 7.96 1.15 -13.34
C TYR A 66 9.43 0.78 -13.46
N PHE A 67 10.22 1.02 -12.40
CA PHE A 67 11.65 0.66 -12.42
C PHE A 67 11.86 -0.84 -12.58
N HIS A 68 11.05 -1.69 -11.92
CA HIS A 68 11.14 -3.14 -12.07
C HIS A 68 10.89 -3.62 -13.52
N PHE A 69 10.01 -2.96 -14.26
CA PHE A 69 9.70 -3.33 -15.65
C PHE A 69 10.64 -2.75 -16.69
N VAL A 70 11.32 -1.65 -16.37
CA VAL A 70 12.21 -0.94 -17.30
C VAL A 70 13.66 -1.40 -17.15
N SER A 71 14.07 -1.92 -15.99
CA SER A 71 15.40 -2.52 -15.74
C SER A 71 15.50 -3.94 -16.29
#